data_AF-A0A2P8EX70-F1
#
_entry.id   AF-A0A2P8EX70-F1
#
_cell.length_a   1.000
_cell.length_b   1.000
_cell.length_c   1.000
_cell.angle_alpha   90.00
_cell.angle_beta   90.00
_cell.angle_gamma   90.00
#
_symmetry.space_group_name_H-M   'P 1'
#
loop_
_entity.id
_entity.type
_entity.pdbx_description
1 polymer ?
#
loop_
_entity_poly.entity_id
_entity_poly.type
_entity_poly.pdbx_seq_one_letter_code
_entity_poly.pdbx_strand_id
1 'polypeptide(L)'
;MVKLNIFFAIIISFITTSCIADEKEKIKYDLSQLNNFSYTKKDKSIHIKYQPTLESLYFSPGINIHIENEKIILEVLRCNVNKECKPDLKSEYDDQGYANVVITQNYDTGKIFISGDREEIALDQLNQP
;
A
#
# COMPACT_ATOMS: atom_id res chain seq x y z
N MET A 1 72.56 19.94 3.44
CA MET A 1 71.62 21.05 3.23
C MET A 1 71.12 20.97 1.79
N VAL A 2 69.96 20.36 1.56
CA VAL A 2 69.31 20.32 0.24
C VAL A 2 67.84 20.61 0.48
N LYS A 3 67.41 21.80 0.05
CA LYS A 3 66.00 22.17 -0.06
C LYS A 3 65.50 21.60 -1.37
N LEU A 4 64.47 20.75 -1.32
CA LEU A 4 63.64 20.47 -2.49
C LEU A 4 62.18 20.54 -2.04
N ASN A 5 61.62 21.74 -2.23
CA ASN A 5 60.18 21.93 -2.30
C ASN A 5 59.70 21.45 -3.68
N ILE A 6 58.39 21.21 -3.75
CA ILE A 6 57.44 21.47 -4.86
C ILE A 6 56.52 20.24 -5.08
N PHE A 7 55.23 20.58 -5.17
CA PHE A 7 54.09 19.93 -5.83
C PHE A 7 53.03 19.34 -4.87
N PHE A 8 51.93 20.07 -4.59
CA PHE A 8 50.67 20.19 -5.36
C PHE A 8 49.79 18.93 -5.28
N ALA A 9 48.68 19.03 -4.55
CA ALA A 9 47.37 18.38 -4.78
C ALA A 9 46.55 18.59 -3.48
N ILE A 10 45.80 19.68 -3.33
CA ILE A 10 44.41 19.81 -3.77
C ILE A 10 43.59 18.57 -3.41
N ILE A 11 42.98 18.64 -2.22
CA ILE A 11 41.56 18.38 -1.95
C ILE A 11 40.85 17.55 -3.03
N ILE A 12 40.39 16.35 -2.69
CA ILE A 12 38.96 16.01 -2.73
C ILE A 12 38.71 14.92 -1.67
N SER A 13 38.02 15.31 -0.60
CA SER A 13 37.18 14.43 0.19
C SER A 13 36.14 13.79 -0.72
N PHE A 14 36.33 12.53 -1.10
CA PHE A 14 35.21 11.67 -1.47
C PHE A 14 34.73 10.96 -0.21
N ILE A 15 34.04 11.71 0.65
CA ILE A 15 33.09 11.12 1.58
C ILE A 15 31.97 10.61 0.68
N THR A 16 32.01 9.34 0.31
CA THR A 16 30.83 8.66 -0.22
C THR A 16 29.87 8.51 0.96
N THR A 17 29.16 9.60 1.28
CA THR A 17 27.86 9.51 1.93
C THR A 17 27.03 8.67 0.98
N SER A 18 27.03 7.36 1.23
CA SER A 18 26.05 6.46 0.65
C SER A 18 24.72 7.07 1.06
N CYS A 19 24.04 7.62 0.07
CA CYS A 19 22.68 8.09 0.19
C CYS A 19 21.88 6.82 0.51
N ILE A 20 21.76 6.47 1.81
CA ILE A 20 20.69 5.62 2.29
C ILE A 20 19.47 6.51 2.13
N ALA A 21 18.94 6.52 0.91
CA ALA A 21 17.57 6.91 0.71
C ALA A 21 16.79 5.88 1.52
N ASP A 22 16.32 6.31 2.70
CA ASP A 22 15.22 5.64 3.38
C ASP A 22 14.08 5.59 2.36
N GLU A 23 13.98 4.47 1.62
CA GLU A 23 12.77 4.14 0.90
C GLU A 23 11.70 4.09 1.98
N LYS A 24 10.89 5.15 2.04
CA LYS A 24 9.69 5.19 2.87
C LYS A 24 8.92 3.91 2.55
N GLU A 25 8.85 3.02 3.53
CA GLU A 25 8.19 1.73 3.38
C GLU A 25 6.77 1.96 2.87
N LYS A 26 6.45 1.38 1.70
CA LYS A 26 5.09 1.45 1.16
C LYS A 26 4.13 0.75 2.12
N ILE A 27 3.25 1.53 2.73
CA ILE A 27 2.25 1.08 3.71
C ILE A 27 0.97 0.56 3.05
N LYS A 28 0.77 0.75 1.75
CA LYS A 28 -0.38 0.25 0.99
C LYS A 28 0.04 -0.47 -0.28
N TYR A 29 -0.83 -1.33 -0.79
CA TYR A 29 -0.67 -1.99 -2.08
C TYR A 29 -1.09 -1.06 -3.21
N ASP A 30 -0.35 -1.09 -4.32
CA ASP A 30 -0.83 -0.52 -5.58
C ASP A 30 -1.98 -1.36 -6.14
N LEU A 31 -2.93 -0.75 -6.87
CA LEU A 31 -4.06 -1.48 -7.44
C LEU A 31 -3.62 -2.58 -8.41
N SER A 32 -2.53 -2.37 -9.13
CA SER A 32 -1.91 -3.39 -10.01
C SER A 32 -1.36 -4.61 -9.26
N GLN A 33 -1.21 -4.52 -7.93
CA GLN A 33 -0.79 -5.62 -7.06
C GLN A 33 -2.00 -6.30 -6.40
N LEU A 34 -3.22 -5.89 -6.73
CA LEU A 34 -4.46 -6.47 -6.24
C LEU A 34 -5.13 -7.24 -7.38
N ASN A 35 -5.00 -8.55 -7.34
CA ASN A 35 -5.61 -9.43 -8.32
C ASN A 35 -7.05 -9.76 -7.92
N ASN A 36 -7.91 -10.02 -8.92
CA ASN A 36 -9.26 -10.53 -8.73
C ASN A 36 -10.10 -9.69 -7.73
N PHE A 37 -9.89 -8.37 -7.75
CA PHE A 37 -10.64 -7.47 -6.89
C PHE A 37 -12.11 -7.47 -7.30
N SER A 38 -13.01 -7.65 -6.34
CA SER A 38 -14.45 -7.62 -6.55
C SER A 38 -15.16 -7.18 -5.30
N TYR A 39 -16.37 -6.65 -5.46
CA TYR A 39 -17.24 -6.37 -4.32
C TYR A 39 -18.67 -6.84 -4.56
N THR A 40 -19.35 -7.18 -3.48
CA THR A 40 -20.77 -7.53 -3.49
C THR A 40 -21.47 -6.84 -2.33
N LYS A 41 -22.59 -6.19 -2.62
CA LYS A 41 -23.49 -5.67 -1.58
C LYS A 41 -24.43 -6.77 -1.14
N LYS A 42 -24.45 -7.08 0.16
CA LYS A 42 -25.40 -8.02 0.78
C LYS A 42 -26.10 -7.28 1.90
N ASP A 43 -27.42 -7.14 1.81
CA ASP A 43 -28.22 -6.41 2.79
C ASP A 43 -27.66 -5.00 3.11
N LYS A 44 -27.05 -4.84 4.29
CA LYS A 44 -26.44 -3.60 4.80
C LYS A 44 -24.91 -3.67 4.89
N SER A 45 -24.29 -4.68 4.29
CA SER A 45 -22.85 -4.85 4.25
C SER A 45 -22.31 -4.86 2.83
N ILE A 46 -21.06 -4.43 2.72
CA ILE A 46 -20.26 -4.52 1.51
C ILE A 46 -19.18 -5.55 1.77
N HIS A 47 -19.17 -6.59 0.95
CA HIS A 47 -18.16 -7.65 0.98
C HIS A 47 -17.16 -7.35 -0.11
N ILE A 48 -15.91 -7.15 0.27
CA ILE A 48 -14.80 -6.92 -0.64
C ILE A 48 -13.95 -8.17 -0.66
N LYS A 49 -13.60 -8.64 -1.85
CA LYS A 49 -12.72 -9.79 -2.07
C LYS A 49 -11.58 -9.36 -2.98
N TYR A 50 -10.35 -9.66 -2.58
CA TYR A 50 -9.16 -9.35 -3.37
C TYR A 50 -8.04 -10.35 -3.07
N GLN A 51 -7.07 -10.42 -3.96
CA GLN A 51 -5.89 -11.27 -3.79
C GLN A 51 -4.63 -10.43 -3.98
N PRO A 52 -3.92 -10.08 -2.88
CA PRO A 52 -2.62 -9.43 -2.99
C PRO A 52 -1.64 -10.29 -3.79
N THR A 53 -0.79 -9.65 -4.59
CA THR A 53 0.37 -10.31 -5.17
C THR A 53 1.22 -10.90 -4.04
N LEU A 54 1.66 -12.15 -4.23
CA LEU A 54 2.48 -12.85 -3.24
C LEU A 54 3.84 -12.17 -3.12
N GLU A 55 4.17 -11.78 -1.90
CA GLU A 55 5.45 -11.18 -1.53
C GLU A 55 6.01 -11.91 -0.30
N SER A 56 7.30 -12.25 -0.31
CA SER A 56 7.89 -13.05 0.78
C SER A 56 7.95 -12.33 2.13
N LEU A 57 7.96 -11.00 2.12
CA LEU A 57 8.16 -10.17 3.32
C LEU A 57 6.94 -9.33 3.69
N TYR A 58 5.89 -9.38 2.88
CA TYR A 58 4.74 -8.50 3.02
C TYR A 58 3.42 -9.26 2.89
N PHE A 59 2.42 -8.82 3.64
CA PHE A 59 1.06 -9.37 3.61
C PHE A 59 0.04 -8.24 3.76
N SER A 60 -1.23 -8.52 3.40
CA SER A 60 -2.32 -7.57 3.63
C SER A 60 -3.08 -7.92 4.92
N PRO A 61 -2.92 -7.18 6.03
CA PRO A 61 -3.69 -7.45 7.25
C PRO A 61 -5.16 -7.02 7.14
N GLY A 62 -5.48 -6.14 6.19
CA GLY A 62 -6.77 -5.45 6.16
C GLY A 62 -6.79 -4.22 5.29
N ILE A 63 -7.84 -3.44 5.46
CA ILE A 63 -8.12 -2.18 4.78
C ILE A 63 -8.22 -1.05 5.81
N ASN A 64 -7.65 0.11 5.47
CA ASN A 64 -7.95 1.37 6.14
C ASN A 64 -9.05 2.13 5.40
N ILE A 65 -9.86 2.86 6.17
CA ILE A 65 -10.95 3.68 5.65
C ILE A 65 -10.65 5.14 5.96
N HIS A 66 -10.51 5.94 4.90
CA HIS A 66 -10.37 7.39 4.99
C HIS A 66 -11.62 8.07 4.43
N ILE A 67 -12.07 9.14 5.08
CA ILE A 67 -13.20 9.94 4.61
C ILE A 67 -12.68 11.32 4.24
N GLU A 68 -12.74 11.65 2.95
CA GLU A 68 -12.24 12.92 2.43
C GLU A 68 -13.21 13.49 1.39
N ASN A 69 -13.63 14.75 1.56
CA ASN A 69 -14.52 15.43 0.59
C ASN A 69 -15.76 14.59 0.22
N GLU A 70 -16.39 13.98 1.24
CA GLU A 70 -17.51 13.03 1.10
C GLU A 70 -17.21 11.70 0.40
N LYS A 71 -15.98 11.47 -0.07
CA LYS A 71 -15.54 10.16 -0.55
C LYS A 71 -15.12 9.28 0.61
N ILE A 72 -15.36 7.98 0.44
CA ILE A 72 -14.90 6.92 1.32
C ILE A 72 -13.79 6.19 0.58
N ILE A 73 -12.56 6.41 0.99
CA ILE A 73 -11.35 5.90 0.36
C ILE A 73 -10.91 4.66 1.13
N LEU A 74 -10.80 3.54 0.41
CA LEU A 74 -10.33 2.26 0.90
C LEU A 74 -8.86 2.08 0.50
N GLU A 75 -7.99 1.90 1.48
CA GLU A 75 -6.58 1.58 1.24
C GLU A 75 -6.29 0.16 1.68
N VAL A 76 -5.86 -0.69 0.75
CA VAL A 76 -5.42 -2.05 1.10
C VAL A 76 -4.05 -1.97 1.71
N LEU A 77 -3.96 -2.27 3.01
CA LEU A 77 -2.74 -2.10 3.77
C LEU A 77 -1.72 -3.17 3.35
N ARG A 78 -0.46 -2.74 3.19
CA ARG A 78 0.71 -3.58 2.94
C ARG A 78 1.58 -3.56 4.18
N CYS A 79 1.68 -4.69 4.86
CA CYS A 79 2.37 -4.81 6.12
C CYS A 79 3.57 -5.75 6.01
N ASN A 80 4.71 -5.34 6.57
CA ASN A 80 5.85 -6.23 6.75
C ASN A 80 5.52 -7.31 7.78
N VAL A 81 5.89 -8.56 7.51
CA VAL A 81 5.66 -9.70 8.41
C VAL A 81 6.28 -9.53 9.81
N ASN A 82 7.32 -8.70 9.94
CA ASN A 82 7.99 -8.42 11.20
C ASN A 82 7.42 -7.20 11.95
N LYS A 83 6.35 -6.60 11.44
CA LYS A 83 5.72 -5.40 12.04
C LYS A 83 4.27 -5.68 12.40
N GLU A 84 3.82 -5.02 13.45
CA GLU A 84 2.40 -5.00 13.79
C GLU A 84 1.72 -3.88 12.98
N CYS A 85 0.72 -4.25 12.19
CA CYS A 85 -0.14 -3.30 11.49
C CYS A 85 -1.58 -3.47 11.96
N LYS A 86 -2.24 -2.34 12.25
CA LYS A 86 -3.61 -2.30 12.77
C LYS A 86 -4.51 -1.68 11.70
N PRO A 87 -5.17 -2.50 10.86
CA PRO A 87 -6.13 -1.98 9.90
C PRO A 87 -7.42 -1.58 10.60
N ASP A 88 -8.17 -0.65 10.01
CA ASP A 88 -9.53 -0.33 10.47
C ASP A 88 -10.47 -1.52 10.31
N LEU A 89 -10.31 -2.26 9.21
CA LEU A 89 -11.03 -3.49 8.91
C LEU A 89 -10.06 -4.62 8.61
N LYS A 90 -10.14 -5.70 9.39
CA LYS A 90 -9.28 -6.88 9.23
C LYS A 90 -9.74 -7.76 8.07
N SER A 91 -8.78 -8.31 7.33
CA SER A 91 -9.03 -9.32 6.30
C SER A 91 -9.10 -10.72 6.86
N GLU A 92 -10.06 -11.50 6.37
CA GLU A 92 -10.14 -12.95 6.55
C GLU A 92 -9.70 -13.66 5.27
N TYR A 93 -8.73 -14.55 5.40
CA TYR A 93 -8.18 -15.28 4.26
C TYR A 93 -8.86 -16.62 4.07
N ASP A 94 -9.23 -16.94 2.83
CA ASP A 94 -9.65 -18.28 2.45
C ASP A 94 -8.45 -19.18 2.09
N ASP A 95 -8.71 -20.48 1.91
CA ASP A 95 -7.68 -21.47 1.57
C ASP A 95 -7.03 -21.23 0.19
N GLN A 96 -7.61 -20.35 -0.63
CA GLN A 96 -7.09 -19.97 -1.94
C GLN A 96 -6.26 -18.68 -1.90
N GLY A 97 -6.10 -18.09 -0.71
CA GLY A 97 -5.32 -16.87 -0.50
C GLY A 97 -6.05 -15.58 -0.85
N TYR A 98 -7.38 -15.61 -1.00
CA TYR A 98 -8.15 -14.38 -1.11
C TYR A 98 -8.39 -13.76 0.24
N ALA A 99 -8.13 -12.47 0.34
CA ALA A 99 -8.53 -11.62 1.44
C ALA A 99 -9.99 -11.20 1.27
N ASN A 100 -10.78 -11.39 2.33
CA ASN A 100 -12.18 -10.98 2.41
C ASN A 100 -12.33 -9.94 3.51
N VAL A 101 -12.94 -8.80 3.19
CA VAL A 101 -13.21 -7.72 4.14
C VAL A 101 -14.70 -7.40 4.10
N VAL A 102 -15.31 -7.25 5.28
CA VAL A 102 -16.73 -6.91 5.42
C VAL A 102 -16.87 -5.52 6.02
N ILE A 103 -17.44 -4.61 5.25
CA ILE A 103 -17.82 -3.28 5.71
C ILE A 103 -19.29 -3.34 6.13
N THR A 104 -19.57 -3.26 7.44
CA THR A 104 -20.94 -3.27 7.98
C THR A 104 -21.57 -1.88 8.08
N GLN A 105 -20.78 -0.84 7.82
CA GLN A 105 -21.24 0.54 7.83
C GLN A 105 -22.05 0.81 6.55
N ASN A 106 -23.19 1.49 6.71
CA ASN A 106 -24.09 1.79 5.60
C ASN A 106 -23.58 3.00 4.82
N TYR A 107 -22.55 2.75 4.03
CA TYR A 107 -21.99 3.72 3.10
C TYR A 107 -22.74 3.71 1.77
N ASP A 108 -22.86 4.88 1.15
CA ASP A 108 -23.30 4.97 -0.24
C ASP A 108 -22.19 4.42 -1.13
N THR A 109 -22.46 3.31 -1.83
CA THR A 109 -21.49 2.64 -2.70
C THR A 109 -20.98 3.54 -3.82
N GLY A 110 -21.79 4.51 -4.27
CA GLY A 110 -21.36 5.50 -5.28
C GLY A 110 -20.34 6.51 -4.76
N LYS A 111 -20.04 6.50 -3.46
CA LYS A 111 -19.03 7.34 -2.81
C LYS A 111 -17.82 6.53 -2.34
N ILE A 112 -17.75 5.23 -2.63
CA ILE A 112 -16.64 4.38 -2.20
C ILE A 112 -15.62 4.26 -3.33
N PHE A 113 -14.37 4.49 -2.99
CA PHE A 113 -13.23 4.43 -3.89
C PHE A 113 -12.18 3.51 -3.28
N ILE A 114 -11.47 2.77 -4.12
CA ILE A 114 -10.23 2.11 -3.72
C ILE A 114 -9.04 2.95 -4.19
N SER A 115 -8.04 3.13 -3.33
CA SER A 115 -6.84 3.92 -3.62
C SER A 115 -5.60 3.03 -3.74
N GLY A 116 -4.84 3.24 -4.81
CA GLY A 116 -3.43 2.83 -4.94
C GLY A 116 -2.49 4.04 -4.81
N ASP A 117 -1.20 3.91 -5.13
CA ASP A 117 -0.28 5.05 -5.00
C ASP A 117 -0.52 6.17 -6.02
N ARG A 118 -1.13 5.84 -7.17
CA ARG A 118 -1.26 6.77 -8.31
C ARG A 118 -2.69 7.03 -8.77
N GLU A 119 -3.65 6.28 -8.25
CA GLU A 119 -5.01 6.32 -8.75
C GLU A 119 -6.03 5.97 -7.66
N GLU A 120 -7.23 6.50 -7.84
CA GLU A 120 -8.44 6.15 -7.10
C GLU A 120 -9.46 5.64 -8.12
N ILE A 121 -10.02 4.47 -7.88
CA ILE A 121 -11.05 3.89 -8.74
C ILE A 121 -12.33 3.77 -7.93
N ALA A 122 -13.44 4.24 -8.48
CA ALA A 122 -14.74 4.08 -7.85
C ALA A 122 -15.11 2.59 -7.81
N LEU A 123 -15.66 2.12 -6.69
CA LEU A 123 -15.88 0.70 -6.48
C LEU A 123 -16.79 0.10 -7.57
N ASP A 124 -17.79 0.87 -8.02
CA ASP A 124 -18.74 0.51 -9.07
C ASP A 124 -18.12 0.32 -10.47
N GLN A 125 -16.93 0.90 -10.71
CA GLN A 125 -16.18 0.72 -11.95
C GLN A 125 -15.40 -0.60 -11.99
N LEU A 126 -15.15 -1.23 -10.84
CA LEU A 126 -14.35 -2.46 -10.74
C LEU A 126 -15.13 -3.74 -11.07
N ASN A 127 -16.46 -3.67 -11.09
CA ASN A 127 -17.34 -4.81 -11.36
C ASN A 127 -17.76 -4.90 -12.85
N GLN A 128 -17.10 -4.19 -13.76
CA GLN A 128 -17.41 -4.28 -15.18
C GLN A 128 -16.73 -5.51 -15.82
N PRO A 129 -17.48 -6.39 -16.50
CA PRO A 129 -16.96 -7.59 -17.14
C PRO A 129 -15.98 -7.30 -18.28
#